data_AF-A0AAW2UVA2-F1
#
_entry.id   AF-A0AAW2UVA2-F1
#
_cell.length_a   1.000
_cell.length_b   1.000
_cell.length_c   1.000
_cell.angle_alpha   90.00
_cell.angle_beta   90.00
_cell.angle_gamma   90.00
#
_symmetry.space_group_name_H-M   'P 1'
#
loop_
_entity.id
_entity.type
_entity.pdbx_description
1 polymer ?
#
loop_
_entity_poly.entity_id
_entity_poly.type
_entity_poly.pdbx_seq_one_letter_code
_entity_poly.pdbx_strand_id
1 'polypeptide(L)'
;MILETNKFNGMNYNDWLRNLRIVLDLENQTYDLDKSLPVNLPEGSTPKERVTFERWHEDNWKVRNIVLVSMTNDIQKQYDKHDDVASIMLSMNGFPSWIKISINSTIAWDQDAFPRRKARGSSSWA
;
A
#
# COMPACT_ATOMS: atom_id res chain seq x y z
N MET A 1 15.74 8.79 8.36
CA MET A 1 14.53 7.93 8.31
C MET A 1 14.97 6.48 8.26
N ILE A 2 14.28 5.54 8.91
CA ILE A 2 14.69 4.12 9.01
C ILE A 2 14.85 3.44 7.63
N LEU A 3 14.09 3.89 6.63
CA LEU A 3 14.16 3.40 5.25
C LEU A 3 15.42 3.82 4.50
N GLU A 4 16.06 4.93 4.87
CA GLU A 4 17.33 5.36 4.25
C GLU A 4 18.50 4.49 4.71
N THR A 5 18.46 4.02 5.96
CA THR A 5 19.48 3.16 6.53
C THR A 5 19.33 1.71 6.09
N ASN A 6 18.08 1.25 5.90
CA ASN A 6 17.74 -0.13 5.52
C ASN A 6 17.03 -0.17 4.17
N LYS A 7 17.67 0.38 3.14
CA LYS A 7 17.12 0.32 1.78
C LYS A 7 16.97 -1.13 1.30
N PHE A 8 15.91 -1.40 0.55
CA PHE A 8 15.73 -2.69 -0.08
C PHE A 8 16.85 -2.94 -1.08
N ASN A 9 17.57 -4.04 -0.89
CA ASN A 9 18.73 -4.44 -1.69
C ASN A 9 18.54 -5.80 -2.39
N GLY A 10 17.30 -6.33 -2.40
CA GLY A 10 16.97 -7.64 -2.96
C GLY A 10 17.19 -8.81 -2.01
N MET A 11 18.00 -8.65 -0.96
CA MET A 11 18.31 -9.72 0.02
C MET A 11 17.64 -9.50 1.38
N ASN A 12 17.28 -8.26 1.72
CA ASN A 12 16.76 -7.89 3.04
C ASN A 12 15.24 -7.67 3.09
N TYR A 13 14.46 -8.44 2.30
CA TYR A 13 13.01 -8.22 2.12
C TYR A 13 12.24 -8.13 3.45
N ASN A 14 12.44 -9.07 4.37
CA ASN A 14 11.68 -9.10 5.63
C ASN A 14 11.97 -7.90 6.54
N ASP A 15 13.24 -7.51 6.66
CA ASP A 15 13.65 -6.36 7.48
C ASP A 15 13.20 -5.05 6.86
N TRP A 16 13.34 -4.93 5.54
CA TRP A 16 12.84 -3.79 4.78
C TRP A 16 11.32 -3.66 4.91
N LEU A 17 10.56 -4.75 4.69
CA LEU A 17 9.10 -4.76 4.79
C LEU A 17 8.62 -4.37 6.19
N ARG A 18 9.30 -4.85 7.23
CA ARG A 18 9.01 -4.44 8.61
C ARG A 18 9.20 -2.93 8.81
N ASN A 19 10.31 -2.39 8.32
CA ASN A 19 10.59 -0.95 8.42
C ASN A 19 9.61 -0.10 7.61
N LEU A 20 9.22 -0.60 6.43
CA LEU A 20 8.22 0.04 5.57
C LEU A 20 6.86 0.10 6.26
N ARG A 21 6.39 -1.00 6.85
CA ARG A 21 5.13 -1.03 7.62
C ARG A 21 5.12 -0.02 8.76
N ILE A 22 6.22 0.12 9.50
CA ILE A 22 6.34 1.10 10.59
C ILE A 22 6.19 2.53 10.05
N VAL A 23 6.84 2.87 8.94
CA VAL A 23 6.73 4.21 8.34
C VAL A 23 5.31 4.48 7.83
N LEU A 24 4.70 3.51 7.16
CA LEU A 24 3.33 3.65 6.64
C LEU A 24 2.28 3.70 7.75
N ASP A 25 2.51 3.02 8.87
CA ASP A 25 1.61 3.10 10.04
C ASP A 25 1.65 4.49 10.66
N LEU A 26 2.83 5.13 10.72
CA LEU A 26 2.96 6.53 11.16
C LEU A 26 2.19 7.50 10.25
N GLU A 27 2.09 7.18 8.96
CA GLU A 27 1.35 7.98 7.98
C GLU A 27 -0.13 7.57 7.84
N ASN A 28 -0.56 6.50 8.52
CA ASN A 28 -1.89 5.89 8.42
C ASN A 28 -2.22 5.40 6.99
N GLN A 29 -1.26 4.75 6.32
CA GLN A 29 -1.32 4.30 4.92
C GLN A 29 -1.01 2.80 4.72
N THR A 30 -0.96 1.99 5.78
CA THR A 30 -0.57 0.55 5.67
C THR A 30 -1.52 -0.31 4.84
N TYR A 31 -2.76 0.13 4.65
CA TYR A 31 -3.77 -0.61 3.88
C TYR A 31 -3.49 -0.68 2.38
N ASP A 32 -2.59 0.15 1.85
CA ASP A 32 -2.30 0.20 0.41
C ASP A 32 -1.35 -0.91 -0.05
N LEU A 33 -0.56 -1.52 0.85
CA LEU A 33 0.39 -2.58 0.47
C LEU A 33 -0.29 -3.85 -0.05
N ASP A 34 -1.48 -4.17 0.47
CA ASP A 34 -2.17 -5.43 0.20
C ASP A 34 -3.37 -5.27 -0.74
N LYS A 35 -3.66 -4.05 -1.22
CA LYS A 35 -4.88 -3.74 -2.00
C LYS A 35 -4.56 -3.31 -3.43
N SER A 36 -5.21 -3.95 -4.39
CA SER A 36 -5.15 -3.61 -5.82
C SER A 36 -6.05 -2.42 -6.16
N LEU A 37 -5.56 -1.50 -6.99
CA LEU A 37 -6.33 -0.35 -7.48
C LEU A 37 -7.59 -0.72 -8.29
N PRO A 38 -8.82 -0.29 -7.93
CA PRO A 38 -9.91 -0.12 -8.87
C PRO A 38 -9.51 0.78 -10.03
N VAL A 39 -9.63 0.22 -11.23
CA VAL A 39 -9.25 0.87 -12.49
C VAL A 39 -10.21 1.99 -12.86
N ASN A 40 -11.50 1.85 -12.51
CA ASN A 40 -12.54 2.82 -12.85
C ASN A 40 -13.62 2.89 -11.78
N LEU A 41 -14.29 4.05 -11.71
CA LEU A 41 -15.54 4.22 -10.98
C LEU A 41 -16.74 3.83 -11.85
N PRO A 42 -17.77 3.17 -11.29
CA PRO A 42 -19.02 2.90 -11.99
C PRO A 42 -19.71 4.18 -12.48
N GLU A 43 -20.40 4.09 -13.61
CA GLU A 43 -21.26 5.16 -14.10
C GLU A 43 -22.40 5.41 -13.09
N GLY A 44 -22.65 6.69 -12.77
CA GLY A 44 -23.59 7.07 -11.70
C GLY A 44 -22.99 7.16 -10.29
N SER A 45 -21.67 6.98 -10.12
CA SER A 45 -21.01 7.18 -8.82
C SER A 45 -21.31 8.56 -8.21
N THR A 46 -21.68 8.55 -6.93
CA THR A 46 -21.97 9.74 -6.14
C THR A 46 -20.73 10.63 -5.98
N PRO A 47 -20.90 11.93 -5.71
CA PRO A 47 -19.76 12.82 -5.43
C PRO A 47 -18.86 12.31 -4.29
N LYS A 48 -19.44 11.65 -3.28
CA LYS A 48 -18.69 11.08 -2.15
C LYS A 48 -17.82 9.89 -2.56
N GLU A 49 -18.31 9.03 -3.45
CA GLU A 49 -17.54 7.91 -4.00
C GLU A 49 -16.38 8.42 -4.87
N ARG A 50 -16.61 9.47 -5.66
CA ARG A 50 -15.57 10.12 -6.47
C ARG A 50 -14.44 10.67 -5.62
N VAL A 51 -14.76 11.45 -4.58
CA VAL A 51 -13.76 11.98 -3.63
C VAL A 51 -12.99 10.86 -2.93
N THR A 52 -13.66 9.75 -2.61
CA THR A 52 -13.01 8.59 -1.96
C THR A 52 -12.04 7.91 -2.91
N PHE A 53 -12.41 7.76 -4.18
CA PHE A 53 -11.58 7.17 -5.23
C PHE A 53 -10.34 8.00 -5.57
N GLU A 54 -10.50 9.33 -5.70
CA GLU A 54 -9.40 10.27 -5.92
C GLU A 54 -8.41 10.22 -4.76
N ARG A 55 -8.90 10.34 -3.53
CA ARG A 55 -8.06 10.25 -2.33
C ARG A 55 -7.27 8.95 -2.29
N TRP A 56 -7.90 7.86 -2.70
CA TRP A 56 -7.26 6.57 -2.66
C TRP A 56 -6.18 6.40 -3.74
N HIS A 57 -6.35 7.03 -4.91
CA HIS A 57 -5.27 7.16 -5.90
C HIS A 57 -4.10 8.01 -5.37
N GLU A 58 -4.39 9.12 -4.68
CA GLU A 58 -3.35 9.95 -4.06
C GLU A 58 -2.58 9.21 -2.96
N ASP A 59 -3.28 8.45 -2.13
CA ASP A 59 -2.70 7.64 -1.07
C ASP A 59 -1.81 6.54 -1.68
N ASN A 60 -2.30 5.79 -2.69
CA ASN A 60 -1.50 4.80 -3.39
C ASN A 60 -0.24 5.39 -4.06
N TRP A 61 -0.37 6.55 -4.71
CA TRP A 61 0.76 7.28 -5.30
C TRP A 61 1.84 7.64 -4.27
N LYS A 62 1.43 8.08 -3.07
CA LYS A 62 2.37 8.37 -1.97
C LYS A 62 3.07 7.11 -1.51
N VAL A 63 2.33 6.04 -1.24
CA VAL A 63 2.90 4.77 -0.76
C VAL A 63 3.85 4.18 -1.79
N ARG A 64 3.48 4.19 -3.08
CA ARG A 64 4.34 3.80 -4.19
C ARG A 64 5.67 4.55 -4.16
N ASN A 65 5.64 5.87 -4.00
CA ASN A 65 6.85 6.68 -3.93
C ASN A 65 7.70 6.36 -2.69
N ILE A 66 7.09 6.16 -1.53
CA ILE A 66 7.80 5.72 -0.30
C ILE A 66 8.51 4.39 -0.54
N VAL A 67 7.81 3.44 -1.18
CA VAL A 67 8.37 2.15 -1.57
C VAL A 67 9.58 2.35 -2.49
N LEU A 68 9.48 3.18 -3.53
CA LEU A 68 10.58 3.43 -4.47
C LEU A 68 11.80 4.11 -3.83
N VAL A 69 11.61 5.17 -3.01
CA VAL A 69 12.75 5.86 -2.38
C VAL A 69 13.47 4.98 -1.35
N SER A 70 12.75 4.01 -0.79
CA SER A 70 13.27 3.03 0.15
C SER A 70 14.07 1.90 -0.52
N MET A 71 14.28 1.93 -1.83
CA MET A 71 15.11 0.96 -2.56
C MET A 71 16.48 1.54 -2.88
N THR A 72 17.47 0.66 -3.13
CA THR A 72 18.71 1.08 -3.79
C THR A 72 18.41 1.54 -5.22
N ASN A 73 19.23 2.45 -5.75
CA ASN A 73 19.00 3.07 -7.07
C ASN A 73 18.83 2.03 -8.20
N ASP A 74 19.60 0.94 -8.17
CA ASP A 74 19.55 -0.08 -9.22
C ASP A 74 18.25 -0.91 -9.17
N ILE A 75 17.68 -1.09 -7.99
CA ILE A 75 16.40 -1.78 -7.78
C ILE A 75 15.24 -0.83 -8.07
N GLN A 76 15.35 0.44 -7.64
CA GLN A 76 14.36 1.47 -7.93
C GLN A 76 14.08 1.57 -9.44
N LYS A 77 15.12 1.61 -10.28
CA LYS A 77 14.99 1.65 -11.76
C LYS A 77 14.29 0.42 -12.37
N GLN A 78 14.24 -0.70 -11.65
CA GLN A 78 13.54 -1.89 -12.11
C GLN A 78 12.03 -1.77 -11.87
N TYR A 79 11.64 -1.04 -10.82
CA TYR A 79 10.25 -0.95 -10.36
C TYR A 79 9.58 0.40 -10.62
N ASP A 80 10.32 1.43 -11.04
CA ASP A 80 9.80 2.79 -11.27
C ASP A 80 8.77 2.91 -12.41
N LYS A 81 8.61 1.86 -13.23
CA LYS A 81 7.61 1.77 -14.31
C LYS A 81 6.27 1.20 -13.88
N HIS A 82 6.16 0.62 -12.69
CA HIS A 82 4.86 0.12 -12.21
C HIS A 82 3.99 1.29 -11.79
N ASP A 83 2.70 1.30 -12.17
CA ASP A 83 1.81 2.42 -11.88
C ASP A 83 1.29 2.41 -10.42
N ASP A 84 1.31 1.25 -9.75
CA ASP A 84 0.74 1.07 -8.42
C ASP A 84 1.63 0.23 -7.49
N VAL A 85 1.42 0.39 -6.19
CA VAL A 85 2.22 -0.32 -5.17
C VAL A 85 2.00 -1.83 -5.19
N ALA A 86 0.80 -2.32 -5.47
CA ALA A 86 0.50 -3.76 -5.45
C ALA A 86 1.27 -4.47 -6.57
N SER A 87 1.37 -3.87 -7.75
CA SER A 87 2.20 -4.39 -8.85
C SER A 87 3.68 -4.49 -8.49
N ILE A 88 4.23 -3.51 -7.75
CA ILE A 88 5.60 -3.56 -7.23
C ILE A 88 5.76 -4.70 -6.21
N MET A 89 4.84 -4.79 -5.25
CA MET A 89 4.90 -5.83 -4.20
C MET A 89 4.74 -7.24 -4.78
N LEU A 90 3.87 -7.41 -5.78
CA LEU A 90 3.68 -8.68 -6.49
C LEU A 90 4.92 -9.08 -7.32
N SER A 91 5.57 -8.13 -7.99
CA SER A 91 6.78 -8.44 -8.76
C SER A 91 7.99 -8.74 -7.87
N MET A 92 8.01 -8.20 -6.64
CA MET A 92 8.95 -8.61 -5.58
C MET A 92 8.64 -10.01 -5.03
N ASN A 93 7.39 -10.48 -5.07
CA ASN A 93 7.02 -11.84 -4.63
C ASN A 93 7.60 -12.96 -5.53
N GLY A 94 8.44 -12.65 -6.52
CA GLY A 94 9.28 -13.59 -7.25
C GLY A 94 10.46 -14.16 -6.47
N PHE A 95 10.75 -13.67 -5.24
CA PHE A 95 11.81 -14.23 -4.40
C PHE A 95 11.41 -15.59 -3.76
N PRO A 96 12.39 -16.48 -3.48
CA PRO A 96 12.17 -17.92 -3.26
C PRO A 96 11.12 -18.26 -2.19
N SER A 97 10.32 -19.28 -2.50
CA SER A 97 9.17 -19.78 -1.73
C SER A 97 9.45 -20.13 -0.27
N TRP A 98 10.69 -20.41 0.13
CA TRP A 98 11.05 -20.70 1.53
C TRP A 98 10.93 -19.47 2.45
N ILE A 99 10.81 -18.26 1.91
CA ILE A 99 10.57 -17.02 2.66
C ILE A 99 9.06 -16.81 2.95
N LYS A 100 8.15 -17.54 2.29
CA LYS A 100 6.70 -17.27 2.27
C LYS A 100 5.84 -17.94 3.36
N ILE A 101 6.41 -18.61 4.36
CA ILE A 101 5.62 -19.44 5.30
C ILE A 101 4.71 -18.65 6.28
N SER A 102 4.64 -17.30 6.26
CA SER A 102 3.76 -16.58 7.23
C SER A 102 2.56 -15.78 6.69
N ILE A 103 2.23 -15.78 5.39
CA ILE A 103 1.24 -14.78 4.87
C ILE A 103 -0.05 -15.38 4.29
N ASN A 104 -0.14 -16.68 3.98
CA ASN A 104 -1.33 -17.24 3.31
C ASN A 104 -2.35 -17.94 4.23
N SER A 105 -2.80 -17.28 5.30
CA SER A 105 -4.09 -17.64 5.90
C SER A 105 -5.10 -16.51 5.70
N THR A 106 -6.04 -16.75 4.78
CA THR A 106 -7.35 -16.09 4.66
C THR A 106 -7.43 -14.90 3.68
N ILE A 107 -7.66 -15.20 2.39
CA ILE A 107 -8.38 -14.29 1.49
C ILE A 107 -9.48 -15.11 0.78
N ALA A 108 -10.62 -15.21 1.45
CA ALA A 108 -11.91 -15.32 0.77
C ALA A 108 -12.41 -13.88 0.59
N TRP A 109 -12.66 -13.50 -0.65
CA TRP A 109 -13.05 -12.15 -1.05
C TRP A 109 -14.46 -11.81 -0.56
N ASP A 110 -14.59 -10.69 0.16
CA ASP A 110 -15.88 -10.06 0.41
C ASP A 110 -15.84 -8.63 -0.16
N GLN A 111 -16.73 -8.35 -1.11
CA GLN A 111 -16.83 -7.06 -1.82
C GLN A 111 -17.38 -5.93 -0.93
N ASP A 112 -17.80 -6.24 0.29
CA ASP A 112 -18.27 -5.29 1.30
C ASP A 112 -17.14 -4.53 2.04
N ALA A 113 -15.87 -4.76 1.70
CA ALA A 113 -14.70 -4.18 2.36
C ALA A 113 -14.35 -2.72 1.97
N PHE A 114 -15.31 -1.94 1.48
CA PHE A 114 -15.15 -0.47 1.43
C PHE A 114 -15.13 0.06 2.88
N PRO A 115 -14.06 0.74 3.35
CA PRO A 115 -14.03 1.23 4.71
C PRO A 115 -15.10 2.33 4.89
N ARG A 116 -16.20 1.99 5.56
CA ARG A 116 -17.06 2.99 6.20
C ARG A 116 -16.23 3.69 7.28
N ARG A 117 -15.64 4.84 6.98
CA ARG A 117 -15.13 5.73 8.03
C ARG A 117 -16.30 6.05 8.96
N LYS A 118 -16.22 5.66 10.23
CA LYS A 118 -17.04 6.29 11.26
C LYS A 118 -16.67 7.77 11.27
N ALA A 119 -17.65 8.62 10.95
CA ALA A 119 -17.53 10.05 11.18
C ALA A 119 -17.15 10.25 12.65
N ARG A 120 -16.05 10.95 12.89
CA ARG A 120 -15.68 11.38 14.23
C ARG A 120 -16.81 12.30 14.68
N GLY A 121 -17.64 11.82 15.61
CA GLY A 121 -18.78 12.58 16.11
C GLY A 121 -18.29 13.92 16.63
N SER A 122 -18.91 14.99 16.12
CA SER A 122 -18.93 16.28 16.77
C SER A 122 -19.63 16.10 18.12
N SER A 123 -18.87 15.99 19.19
CA SER A 123 -19.40 16.19 20.54
C SER A 123 -19.75 17.68 20.65
N SER A 124 -21.03 17.99 20.43
CA SER A 124 -21.63 19.23 20.91
C SER A 124 -21.50 19.23 22.43
N TRP A 125 -20.86 20.26 22.97
CA TRP A 125 -21.01 20.58 24.38
C TRP A 125 -22.49 20.95 24.60
N ALA A 126 -23.12 20.27 25.54
CA ALA A 126 -24.34 20.69 26.19
C ALA A 126 -24.03 20.72 27.69
#